data_AF-A0A257A189-F1
#
_entry.id   AF-A0A257A189-F1
#
_cell.length_a   1.000
_cell.length_b   1.000
_cell.length_c   1.000
_cell.angle_alpha   90.00
_cell.angle_beta   90.00
_cell.angle_gamma   90.00
#
_symmetry.space_group_name_H-M   'P 1'
#
loop_
_entity.id
_entity.type
_entity.pdbx_description
1 polymer ?
#
loop_
_entity_poly.entity_id
_entity_poly.type
_entity_poly.pdbx_seq_one_letter_code
_entity_poly.pdbx_strand_id
1 'polypeptide(L)'
;MRCRFCGKKADIILKMHRVALCKKCYPRFFENRVLRTIEKDKMIEDKEKVCVAVSGGKDSMSLLHVLKKIGFRTSALYVDLGIKGYSEKCEEVIRSYCKLHDTSLIVYDLEKEKGKTLDEVSKLKRRAICSICGAIKRQITNKIARDNGYNVLATGHNMDDGLVFLFLNLLNSDIFAISSNKPVL
;
A
#
# COMPACT_ATOMS: atom_id res chain seq x y z
N MET A 1 9.43 12.62 29.17
CA MET A 1 9.04 11.19 29.15
C MET A 1 10.22 10.34 28.66
N ARG A 2 10.34 9.09 29.14
CA ARG A 2 11.38 8.14 28.72
C ARG A 2 10.81 7.14 27.69
N CYS A 3 11.68 6.66 26.79
CA CYS A 3 11.36 5.65 25.79
C CYS A 3 11.03 4.34 26.50
N ARG A 4 9.87 3.74 26.19
CA ARG A 4 9.41 2.50 26.81
C ARG A 4 10.36 1.31 26.58
N PHE A 5 11.09 1.29 25.46
CA PHE A 5 11.92 0.14 25.10
C PHE A 5 13.36 0.24 25.62
N CYS A 6 13.93 1.43 25.72
CA CYS A 6 15.36 1.61 26.05
C CYS A 6 15.64 2.61 27.16
N GLY A 7 14.62 3.22 27.76
CA GLY A 7 14.77 4.18 28.88
C GLY A 7 15.34 5.55 28.51
N LYS A 8 15.91 5.74 27.31
CA LYS A 8 16.45 7.02 26.82
C LYS A 8 15.34 8.08 26.63
N LYS A 9 15.71 9.34 26.35
CA LYS A 9 14.73 10.40 26.01
C LYS A 9 13.82 9.93 24.87
N ALA A 10 12.51 10.09 25.03
CA ALA A 10 11.55 9.82 23.97
C ALA A 10 11.39 11.04 23.07
N ASP A 11 11.28 10.80 21.77
CA ASP A 11 11.06 11.83 20.74
C ASP A 11 9.63 11.75 20.16
N ILE A 12 9.01 10.56 20.24
CA ILE A 12 7.72 10.25 19.62
C ILE A 12 6.76 9.80 20.73
N ILE A 13 5.61 10.45 20.83
CA ILE A 13 4.58 10.14 21.83
C ILE A 13 3.30 9.74 21.11
N LEU A 14 2.94 8.46 21.21
CA LEU A 14 1.72 7.92 20.60
C LEU A 14 0.64 7.81 21.69
N LYS A 15 -0.13 8.90 21.86
CA LYS A 15 -1.16 9.02 22.92
C LYS A 15 -2.18 7.87 22.87
N MET A 16 -2.70 7.56 21.68
CA MET A 16 -3.68 6.48 21.47
C MET A 16 -3.14 5.11 21.91
N HIS A 17 -1.83 4.89 21.85
CA HIS A 17 -1.19 3.64 22.27
C HIS A 17 -0.53 3.74 23.65
N ARG A 18 -0.70 4.87 24.35
CA ARG A 18 -0.13 5.15 25.67
C ARG A 18 1.36 4.77 25.74
N VAL A 19 2.13 5.17 24.72
CA VAL A 19 3.55 4.84 24.62
C VAL A 19 4.39 6.03 24.14
N ALA A 20 5.57 6.17 24.72
CA ALA A 20 6.59 7.11 24.26
C ALA A 20 7.85 6.34 23.83
N LEU A 21 8.42 6.70 22.68
CA LEU A 21 9.51 6.00 22.03
C LEU A 21 10.57 6.99 21.53
N CYS A 22 11.84 6.57 21.50
CA CYS A 22 12.88 7.31 20.78
C CYS A 22 12.87 6.92 19.30
N LYS A 23 13.50 7.75 18.45
CA LYS A 23 13.58 7.50 16.99
C LYS A 23 14.11 6.12 16.62
N LYS A 24 15.04 5.57 17.40
CA LYS A 24 15.62 4.23 17.15
C LYS A 24 14.69 3.07 17.51
N CYS A 25 13.81 3.26 18.49
CA CYS A 25 12.91 2.20 18.98
C CYS A 25 11.53 2.22 18.29
N TYR A 26 11.14 3.34 17.69
CA TYR A 26 9.87 3.46 16.98
C TYR A 26 9.71 2.47 15.81
N PRO A 27 10.71 2.26 14.93
CA PRO A 27 10.58 1.29 13.83
C PRO A 27 10.22 -0.11 14.31
N ARG A 28 10.90 -0.61 15.37
CA ARG A 28 10.57 -1.90 15.98
C ARG A 28 9.13 -1.95 16.49
N PHE A 29 8.63 -0.87 17.09
CA PHE A 29 7.24 -0.81 17.53
C PHE A 29 6.27 -0.86 16.34
N PHE A 30 6.57 -0.15 15.26
CA PHE A 30 5.75 -0.12 14.05
C PHE A 30 5.74 -1.49 13.35
N GLU A 31 6.92 -2.08 13.13
CA GLU A 31 7.10 -3.42 12.55
C GLU A 31 6.31 -4.48 13.33
N ASN A 32 6.41 -4.49 14.66
CA ASN A 32 5.66 -5.41 15.51
C ASN A 32 4.13 -5.21 15.41
N ARG A 33 3.64 -4.00 15.16
CA ARG A 33 2.21 -3.76 14.97
C ARG A 33 1.72 -4.30 13.63
N VAL A 34 2.52 -4.12 12.57
CA VAL A 34 2.20 -4.67 11.25
C VAL A 34 2.16 -6.20 11.33
N LEU A 35 3.18 -6.83 11.92
CA LEU A 35 3.21 -8.29 12.09
C LEU A 35 2.00 -8.80 12.88
N ARG A 36 1.68 -8.18 14.02
CA ARG A 36 0.50 -8.56 14.81
C ARG A 36 -0.82 -8.44 14.05
N THR A 37 -0.93 -7.46 13.15
CA THR A 37 -2.14 -7.28 12.34
C THR A 37 -2.25 -8.40 11.30
N ILE A 38 -1.15 -8.71 10.63
CA ILE A 38 -1.04 -9.82 9.68
C ILE A 38 -1.42 -11.15 10.35
N GLU A 39 -0.85 -11.44 11.53
CA GLU A 39 -1.12 -12.67 12.28
C GLU A 39 -2.57 -12.75 12.77
N LYS A 40 -3.10 -11.65 13.33
CA LYS A 40 -4.46 -11.59 13.87
C LYS A 40 -5.52 -11.86 12.80
N ASP A 41 -5.36 -11.22 11.64
CA ASP A 41 -6.34 -11.27 10.55
C ASP A 41 -5.98 -12.34 9.50
N LYS A 42 -4.94 -13.15 9.75
CA LYS A 42 -4.42 -14.20 8.86
C LYS A 42 -4.22 -13.69 7.42
N MET A 43 -3.57 -12.53 7.29
CA MET A 43 -3.44 -11.84 5.99
C MET A 43 -2.41 -12.49 5.06
N ILE A 44 -1.36 -13.08 5.63
CA ILE A 44 -0.23 -13.67 4.91
C ILE A 44 0.24 -14.91 5.67
N GLU A 45 0.30 -16.04 4.99
CA GLU A 45 0.80 -17.31 5.52
C GLU A 45 2.29 -17.52 5.22
N ASP A 46 2.89 -18.54 5.86
CA ASP A 46 4.29 -18.87 5.64
C ASP A 46 4.54 -19.26 4.17
N LYS A 47 5.69 -18.85 3.63
CA LYS A 47 6.17 -19.10 2.25
C LYS A 47 5.35 -18.47 1.12
N GLU A 48 4.23 -17.81 1.40
CA GLU A 48 3.43 -17.10 0.40
C GLU A 48 4.24 -15.99 -0.31
N LYS A 49 4.04 -15.87 -1.62
CA LYS A 49 4.59 -14.77 -2.42
C LYS A 49 3.66 -13.58 -2.35
N VAL A 50 4.17 -12.47 -1.85
CA VAL A 50 3.41 -11.23 -1.65
C VAL A 50 3.77 -10.21 -2.73
N CYS A 51 2.78 -9.80 -3.51
CA CYS A 51 2.88 -8.68 -4.42
C CYS A 51 2.42 -7.41 -3.70
N VAL A 52 3.29 -6.42 -3.54
CA VAL A 52 2.94 -5.14 -2.91
C VAL A 52 2.68 -4.10 -3.99
N ALA A 53 1.45 -3.62 -4.09
CA ALA A 53 1.11 -2.52 -4.98
C ALA A 53 1.70 -1.21 -4.44
N VAL A 54 2.68 -0.66 -5.15
CA VAL A 54 3.40 0.57 -4.78
C VAL A 54 3.00 1.72 -5.68
N SER A 55 2.85 2.91 -5.10
CA SER A 55 2.55 4.16 -5.82
C SER A 55 3.71 5.16 -5.79
N GLY A 56 4.79 4.86 -5.08
CA GLY A 56 5.85 5.81 -4.74
C GLY A 56 5.51 6.67 -3.51
N GLY A 57 4.27 6.62 -3.03
CA GLY A 57 3.83 7.26 -1.80
C GLY A 57 4.32 6.56 -0.53
N LYS A 58 4.42 7.33 0.56
CA LYS A 58 4.97 6.89 1.86
C LYS A 58 4.33 5.61 2.39
N ASP A 59 3.01 5.43 2.24
CA ASP A 59 2.29 4.33 2.89
C ASP A 59 2.61 2.99 2.21
N SER A 60 2.50 2.95 0.87
CA SER A 60 2.84 1.76 0.09
C SER A 60 4.33 1.40 0.15
N MET A 61 5.21 2.41 0.15
CA MET A 61 6.67 2.18 0.27
C MET A 61 7.06 1.72 1.68
N SER A 62 6.40 2.25 2.72
CA SER A 62 6.62 1.80 4.10
C SER A 62 6.12 0.37 4.29
N LEU A 63 4.99 0.00 3.68
CA LEU A 63 4.49 -1.38 3.72
C LEU A 63 5.48 -2.34 3.07
N LEU A 64 5.95 -2.04 1.84
CA LEU A 64 6.97 -2.85 1.16
C LEU A 64 8.22 -3.02 2.04
N HIS A 65 8.71 -1.92 2.63
CA HIS A 65 9.88 -1.95 3.49
C HIS A 65 9.70 -2.83 4.72
N VAL A 66 8.57 -2.69 5.41
CA VAL A 66 8.31 -3.43 6.64
C VAL A 66 8.10 -4.92 6.36
N LEU A 67 7.33 -5.28 5.34
CA LEU A 67 7.13 -6.69 4.98
C LEU A 67 8.46 -7.38 4.63
N LYS A 68 9.31 -6.71 3.84
CA LYS A 68 10.65 -7.23 3.53
C LYS A 68 11.51 -7.38 4.78
N LYS A 69 11.50 -6.38 5.66
CA LYS A 69 12.29 -6.39 6.90
C LYS A 69 11.85 -7.48 7.89
N ILE A 70 10.56 -7.79 7.92
CA ILE A 70 10.01 -8.91 8.72
C ILE A 70 10.41 -10.27 8.13
N GLY A 71 10.70 -10.33 6.83
CA GLY A 71 11.18 -11.53 6.14
C GLY A 71 10.19 -12.16 5.17
N PHE A 72 9.10 -11.47 4.83
CA PHE A 72 8.16 -11.96 3.81
C PHE A 72 8.78 -11.92 2.41
N ARG A 73 8.35 -12.86 1.56
CA ARG A 73 8.78 -12.93 0.14
C ARG A 73 8.02 -11.90 -0.68
N THR A 74 8.52 -10.67 -0.70
CA THR A 74 7.83 -9.54 -1.34
C THR A 74 8.41 -9.17 -2.69
N SER A 75 7.53 -8.80 -3.63
CA SER A 75 7.88 -8.06 -4.84
C SER A 75 7.04 -6.80 -4.95
N ALA A 76 7.57 -5.77 -5.60
CA ALA A 76 6.89 -4.52 -5.84
C ALA A 76 6.15 -4.55 -7.19
N LEU A 77 4.94 -4.00 -7.23
CA LEU A 77 4.18 -3.76 -8.45
C LEU A 77 3.81 -2.29 -8.56
N TYR A 78 4.34 -1.62 -9.57
CA TYR A 78 4.00 -0.25 -9.93
C TYR A 78 3.17 -0.24 -11.21
N VAL A 79 2.08 0.54 -11.21
CA VAL A 79 1.26 0.79 -12.39
C VAL A 79 1.43 2.26 -12.77
N ASP A 80 2.13 2.50 -13.88
CA ASP A 80 2.24 3.83 -14.46
C ASP A 80 0.94 4.19 -15.17
N LEU A 81 0.36 5.32 -14.76
CA LEU A 81 -0.90 5.85 -15.27
C LEU A 81 -0.72 6.90 -16.39
N GLY A 82 0.52 7.25 -16.74
CA GLY A 82 0.86 8.26 -17.74
C GLY A 82 0.63 9.70 -17.29
N ILE A 83 0.71 9.99 -15.99
CA ILE A 83 0.51 11.36 -15.48
C ILE A 83 1.84 12.12 -15.62
N LYS A 84 1.94 12.96 -16.67
CA LYS A 84 3.15 13.71 -17.03
C LYS A 84 3.74 14.49 -15.85
N GLY A 85 5.04 14.29 -15.61
CA GLY A 85 5.82 14.96 -14.57
C GLY A 85 5.63 14.41 -13.15
N TYR A 86 4.68 13.49 -12.94
CA TYR A 86 4.42 12.83 -11.67
C TYR A 86 4.78 11.35 -11.71
N SER A 87 4.32 10.64 -12.74
CA SER A 87 4.58 9.21 -12.95
C SER A 87 6.07 8.89 -13.01
N GLU A 88 6.85 9.70 -13.73
CA GLU A 88 8.28 9.47 -13.92
C GLU A 88 9.04 9.60 -12.60
N LYS A 89 8.68 10.60 -11.78
CA LYS A 89 9.26 10.79 -10.43
C LYS A 89 8.91 9.64 -9.49
N CYS A 90 7.67 9.16 -9.55
CA CYS A 90 7.24 8.01 -8.73
C CYS A 90 8.03 6.76 -9.13
N GLU A 91 8.15 6.50 -10.44
CA GLU A 91 8.91 5.36 -10.94
C GLU A 91 10.38 5.43 -10.53
N GLU A 92 11.02 6.59 -10.65
CA GLU A 92 12.42 6.80 -10.25
C GLU A 92 12.65 6.44 -8.78
N VAL A 93 11.79 6.93 -7.88
CA VAL A 93 11.86 6.63 -6.44
C VAL A 93 11.70 5.12 -6.19
N ILE A 94 10.72 4.49 -6.84
CA ILE A 94 10.44 3.06 -6.68
C ILE A 94 11.61 2.21 -7.20
N ARG A 95 12.14 2.52 -8.38
CA ARG A 95 13.29 1.82 -8.97
C ARG A 95 14.53 1.96 -8.10
N SER A 96 14.81 3.17 -7.62
CA SER A 96 15.94 3.44 -6.74
C SER A 96 15.85 2.63 -5.45
N TYR A 97 14.67 2.60 -4.82
CA TYR A 97 14.41 1.79 -3.65
C TYR A 97 14.59 0.30 -3.94
N CYS A 98 13.99 -0.21 -5.01
CA CYS A 98 14.03 -1.63 -5.35
C CYS A 98 15.46 -2.09 -5.66
N LYS A 99 16.26 -1.25 -6.33
CA LYS A 99 17.68 -1.49 -6.58
C LYS A 99 18.50 -1.51 -5.29
N LEU A 100 18.30 -0.52 -4.42
CA LEU A 100 19.05 -0.41 -3.15
C LEU A 100 18.77 -1.59 -2.20
N HIS A 101 17.54 -2.10 -2.22
CA HIS A 101 17.09 -3.14 -1.32
C HIS A 101 16.99 -4.53 -1.99
N ASP A 102 17.51 -4.73 -3.19
CA ASP A 102 17.43 -6.00 -3.94
C ASP A 102 16.00 -6.59 -3.92
N THR A 103 15.06 -5.84 -4.48
CA THR A 103 13.63 -6.17 -4.50
C THR A 103 13.16 -6.25 -5.94
N SER A 104 12.52 -7.37 -6.30
CA SER A 104 11.90 -7.52 -7.62
C SER A 104 10.83 -6.45 -7.84
N LEU A 105 10.82 -5.85 -9.02
CA LEU A 105 9.91 -4.79 -9.41
C LEU A 105 9.26 -5.14 -10.75
N ILE A 106 7.93 -5.17 -10.75
CA ILE A 106 7.11 -5.22 -11.96
C ILE A 106 6.60 -3.81 -12.22
N VAL A 107 6.86 -3.27 -13.41
CA VAL A 107 6.30 -2.01 -13.87
C VAL A 107 5.33 -2.29 -15.01
N TYR A 108 4.09 -1.85 -14.85
CA TYR A 108 3.07 -1.91 -15.89
C TYR A 108 2.78 -0.50 -16.39
N ASP A 109 3.03 -0.27 -17.67
CA ASP A 109 2.78 1.01 -18.34
C ASP A 109 1.41 0.97 -19.02
N LEU A 110 0.45 1.75 -18.50
CA LEU A 110 -0.92 1.74 -19.00
C LEU A 110 -1.00 2.19 -20.47
N GLU A 111 -0.23 3.20 -20.85
CA GLU A 111 -0.27 3.77 -22.20
C GLU A 111 0.28 2.77 -23.22
N LYS A 112 1.43 2.15 -22.92
CA LYS A 112 2.03 1.14 -23.80
C LYS A 112 1.16 -0.10 -23.95
N GLU A 113 0.51 -0.56 -22.88
CA GLU A 113 -0.22 -1.82 -22.86
C GLU A 113 -1.68 -1.70 -23.33
N LYS A 114 -2.30 -0.52 -23.19
CA LYS A 114 -3.71 -0.30 -23.57
C LYS A 114 -3.87 0.70 -24.72
N GLY A 115 -2.80 1.33 -25.18
CA GLY A 115 -2.81 2.35 -26.23
C GLY A 115 -3.63 3.58 -25.88
N LYS A 116 -3.93 3.79 -24.58
CA LYS A 116 -4.72 4.91 -24.08
C LYS A 116 -4.22 5.40 -22.74
N THR A 117 -4.17 6.72 -22.57
CA THR A 117 -3.90 7.36 -21.29
C THR A 117 -5.14 7.40 -20.41
N LEU A 118 -4.96 7.67 -19.11
CA LEU A 118 -6.08 7.77 -18.18
C LEU A 118 -7.03 8.93 -18.51
N ASP A 119 -6.50 10.03 -19.04
CA ASP A 119 -7.26 11.19 -19.50
C ASP A 119 -8.16 10.84 -20.70
N GLU A 120 -7.65 10.06 -21.65
CA GLU A 120 -8.44 9.60 -22.80
C GLU A 120 -9.57 8.67 -22.38
N VAL A 121 -9.30 7.74 -21.46
CA VAL A 121 -10.34 6.85 -20.92
C VAL A 121 -11.40 7.64 -20.17
N SER A 122 -11.03 8.67 -19.42
CA SER A 122 -11.97 9.55 -18.71
C SER A 122 -12.89 10.31 -19.68
N LYS A 123 -12.33 10.92 -20.72
CA LYS A 123 -13.10 11.63 -21.76
C LYS A 123 -14.08 10.69 -22.48
N LEU A 124 -13.63 9.48 -22.85
CA LEU A 124 -14.46 8.49 -23.52
C LEU A 124 -15.63 8.00 -22.65
N LYS A 125 -15.38 7.76 -21.36
CA LYS A 125 -16.38 7.21 -20.43
C LYS A 125 -17.26 8.27 -19.79
N ARG A 126 -17.00 9.57 -20.02
CA ARG A 126 -17.67 10.72 -19.36
C ARG A 126 -17.76 10.56 -17.84
N ARG A 127 -16.70 10.05 -17.22
CA ARG A 127 -16.61 9.87 -15.76
C ARG A 127 -15.36 10.56 -15.23
N ALA A 128 -15.43 11.03 -13.99
CA ALA A 128 -14.29 11.63 -13.30
C ALA A 128 -13.07 10.70 -13.31
N ILE A 129 -11.90 11.28 -13.61
CA ILE A 129 -10.61 10.59 -13.73
C ILE A 129 -10.34 9.70 -12.51
N CYS A 130 -10.57 10.22 -11.30
CA CYS A 130 -10.33 9.49 -10.05
C CYS A 130 -11.20 8.23 -9.89
N SER A 131 -12.45 8.27 -10.36
CA SER A 131 -13.37 7.12 -10.31
C SER A 131 -12.87 5.97 -11.20
N ILE A 132 -12.39 6.30 -12.40
CA ILE A 132 -11.86 5.32 -13.35
C ILE A 132 -10.49 4.80 -12.91
N CYS A 133 -9.62 5.70 -12.43
CA CYS A 133 -8.27 5.37 -11.98
C CYS A 133 -8.27 4.27 -10.92
N GLY A 134 -9.16 4.35 -9.93
CA GLY A 134 -9.29 3.32 -8.90
C GLY A 134 -9.70 1.96 -9.46
N ALA A 135 -10.69 1.92 -10.37
CA ALA A 135 -11.16 0.68 -10.98
C ALA A 135 -10.08 0.02 -11.86
N ILE A 136 -9.42 0.81 -12.71
CA ILE A 136 -8.34 0.35 -13.60
C ILE A 136 -7.19 -0.21 -12.77
N LYS A 137 -6.72 0.51 -11.75
CA LYS A 137 -5.63 0.05 -10.89
C LYS A 137 -5.94 -1.29 -10.25
N ARG A 138 -7.13 -1.43 -9.63
CA ARG A 138 -7.53 -2.69 -8.97
C ARG A 138 -7.59 -3.86 -9.95
N GLN A 139 -8.13 -3.63 -11.15
CA GLN A 139 -8.18 -4.67 -12.19
C GLN A 139 -6.79 -5.10 -12.65
N ILE A 140 -5.91 -4.13 -12.94
CA ILE A 140 -4.56 -4.38 -13.42
C ILE A 140 -3.72 -5.07 -12.34
N THR A 141 -3.71 -4.56 -11.12
CA THR A 141 -2.88 -5.14 -10.04
C THR A 141 -3.32 -6.55 -9.70
N ASN A 142 -4.63 -6.79 -9.63
CA ASN A 142 -5.15 -8.13 -9.39
C ASN A 142 -4.79 -9.10 -10.52
N LYS A 143 -4.91 -8.66 -11.79
CA LYS A 143 -4.53 -9.48 -12.94
C LYS A 143 -3.05 -9.83 -12.91
N ILE A 144 -2.17 -8.84 -12.76
CA ILE A 144 -0.72 -9.06 -12.77
C ILE A 144 -0.29 -9.96 -11.60
N ALA A 145 -0.83 -9.73 -10.40
CA ALA A 145 -0.53 -10.56 -9.25
C ALA A 145 -0.92 -12.03 -9.51
N ARG A 146 -2.11 -12.27 -10.07
CA ARG A 146 -2.58 -13.61 -10.42
C ARG A 146 -1.74 -14.26 -11.53
N ASP A 147 -1.49 -13.55 -12.63
CA ASP A 147 -0.78 -14.07 -13.79
C ASP A 147 0.69 -14.42 -13.47
N ASN A 148 1.29 -13.75 -12.48
CA ASN A 148 2.66 -14.01 -12.01
C ASN A 148 2.72 -14.99 -10.81
N GLY A 149 1.60 -15.60 -10.42
CA GLY A 149 1.54 -16.61 -9.38
C GLY A 149 1.85 -16.09 -7.97
N TYR A 150 1.46 -14.85 -7.67
CA TYR A 150 1.47 -14.33 -6.30
C TYR A 150 0.25 -14.84 -5.54
N ASN A 151 0.46 -15.18 -4.26
CA ASN A 151 -0.60 -15.64 -3.36
C ASN A 151 -1.39 -14.46 -2.80
N VAL A 152 -0.69 -13.37 -2.46
CA VAL A 152 -1.28 -12.22 -1.77
C VAL A 152 -0.95 -10.92 -2.51
N LEU A 153 -1.96 -10.06 -2.70
CA LEU A 153 -1.80 -8.69 -3.15
C LEU A 153 -1.99 -7.73 -1.96
N ALA A 154 -0.91 -7.09 -1.52
CA ALA A 154 -0.91 -6.17 -0.39
C ALA A 154 -0.98 -4.70 -0.87
N THR A 155 -1.76 -3.87 -0.16
CA THR A 155 -1.92 -2.44 -0.44
C THR A 155 -1.68 -1.59 0.81
N GLY A 156 -1.14 -0.38 0.63
CA GLY A 156 -0.72 0.49 1.73
C GLY A 156 -1.84 1.31 2.41
N HIS A 157 -3.08 0.82 2.49
CA HIS A 157 -4.15 1.56 3.16
C HIS A 157 -3.92 1.58 4.67
N ASN A 158 -4.08 2.75 5.30
CA ASN A 158 -3.89 2.95 6.73
C ASN A 158 -5.24 3.15 7.46
N MET A 159 -5.16 3.42 8.77
CA MET A 159 -6.35 3.58 9.62
C MET A 159 -7.23 4.75 9.16
N ASP A 160 -6.63 5.87 8.78
CA ASP A 160 -7.34 7.07 8.33
C ASP A 160 -8.09 6.80 7.02
N ASP A 161 -7.49 6.06 6.08
CA ASP A 161 -8.17 5.63 4.85
C ASP A 161 -9.43 4.81 5.16
N GLY A 162 -9.32 3.86 6.09
CA GLY A 162 -10.44 3.04 6.54
C GLY A 162 -11.55 3.86 7.24
N LEU A 163 -11.17 4.87 8.03
CA LEU A 163 -12.12 5.78 8.68
C LEU A 163 -12.84 6.67 7.67
N VAL A 164 -12.12 7.24 6.71
CA VAL A 164 -12.72 8.04 5.63
C VAL A 164 -13.68 7.19 4.81
N PHE A 165 -13.30 5.96 4.45
CA PHE A 165 -14.19 5.03 3.76
C PHE A 165 -15.46 4.75 4.57
N LEU A 166 -15.32 4.44 5.86
CA LEU A 166 -16.47 4.16 6.72
C LEU A 166 -17.41 5.37 6.82
N PHE A 167 -16.85 6.57 7.06
CA PHE A 167 -17.63 7.78 7.28
C PHE A 167 -18.40 8.19 6.01
N LEU A 168 -17.75 8.15 4.85
CA LEU A 168 -18.40 8.48 3.57
C LEU A 168 -19.54 7.52 3.24
N ASN A 169 -19.35 6.22 3.44
CA ASN A 169 -20.41 5.24 3.15
C ASN A 169 -21.53 5.28 4.18
N LEU A 170 -21.23 5.61 5.44
CA LEU A 170 -22.26 5.82 6.46
C LEU A 170 -23.16 7.00 6.13
N LEU A 171 -22.58 8.14 5.72
CA LEU A 171 -23.34 9.32 5.32
C LEU A 171 -24.22 9.06 4.08
N ASN A 172 -23.77 8.20 3.18
CA ASN A 172 -24.53 7.79 1.99
C ASN A 172 -25.48 6.61 2.24
N SER A 173 -25.56 6.09 3.47
CA SER A 173 -26.33 4.89 3.82
C SER A 173 -26.00 3.65 2.97
N ASP A 174 -24.76 3.55 2.48
CA ASP A 174 -24.30 2.41 1.68
C ASP A 174 -23.84 1.26 2.60
N ILE A 175 -24.81 0.52 3.11
CA ILE A 175 -24.59 -0.61 4.01
C ILE A 175 -23.77 -1.71 3.33
N PHE A 176 -23.94 -1.91 2.03
CA PHE A 176 -23.21 -2.92 1.27
C PHE A 176 -21.71 -2.59 1.23
N ALA A 177 -21.35 -1.35 0.90
CA ALA A 177 -19.97 -0.90 0.92
C ALA A 177 -19.34 -1.06 2.31
N ILE A 178 -20.06 -0.68 3.37
CA ILE A 178 -19.59 -0.85 4.76
C ILE A 178 -19.33 -2.32 5.08
N SER A 179 -20.24 -3.22 4.71
CA SER A 179 -20.10 -4.66 4.99
C SER A 179 -18.89 -5.32 4.29
N SER A 180 -18.44 -4.72 3.18
CA SER A 180 -17.30 -5.19 2.40
C SER A 180 -15.94 -4.67 2.91
N ASN A 181 -15.94 -3.77 3.90
CA ASN A 181 -14.70 -3.20 4.45
C ASN A 181 -14.00 -4.20 5.38
N LYS A 182 -13.24 -5.12 4.80
CA LYS A 182 -12.49 -6.15 5.52
C LYS A 182 -10.98 -6.01 5.28
N PRO A 183 -10.14 -6.40 6.26
CA PRO A 183 -8.70 -6.43 6.10
C PRO A 183 -8.22 -7.40 5.01
N VAL A 184 -8.99 -8.44 4.72
CA VAL A 184 -8.77 -9.46 3.69
C VAL A 184 -10.06 -9.60 2.89
N LEU A 185 -9.94 -9.67 1.55
CA LEU A 185 -11.04 -9.79 0.59
C LEU A 185 -11.24 -11.23 0.12
#